data_AF-A0AAV5AZC1-F1
#
_entry.id   AF-A0AAV5AZC1-F1
#
_cell.length_a   1.000
_cell.length_b   1.000
_cell.length_c   1.000
_cell.angle_alpha   90.00
_cell.angle_beta   90.00
_cell.angle_gamma   90.00
#
_symmetry.space_group_name_H-M   'P 1'
#
loop_
_entity.id
_entity.type
_entity.pdbx_description
1 polymer ?
#
loop_
_entity_poly.entity_id
_entity_poly.type
_entity_poly.pdbx_seq_one_letter_code
_entity_poly.pdbx_strand_id
1 'polypeptide(L)'
;MLKKLKNNLSLIQFALIISILNFVFFHYGFFNFVFQNIDYKSFNGFLLVISLFILMIIANFFAFYLILFLLRKGGKFLLAISFIISAIAVYFVNTYNIIVDESMIGNVLNTNYEESSSFFSWKLILYIIFLGILPTIYIFKIKIIYPSIKIFFKTIGFTLLGIIALVAINAKNILWIDNNSKYLGGLAMPWAYSVNTSLYYIHKAQENRQEILLPDATIKNNEKSVVVLVIGESARSQNFSLYGYEKNTNPLLSKTENIFHFKTNSCATYTTAAVKCILEHQNTGDLYEILPNYLNRNGVDVVWRTTNSGEPPIHIEKYQTGSQLREHCQDERCHYDEVLLNGLKEQILESDKDKILIILHTSTSHGPTYSKKYPSDFEIFKPVCNSVELGDCTQKELINAYDNTIVYTDYILHKIIENLKELKDYKSTMLYISDHGESLGEKSLYMHGLPMSIAPKEQYEVPFIVWLPEGIKQIKSLKEVSQHHVFHSVLNFLSIDSPIYNEELSIFKEND
;
A
#
# COMPACT_ATOMS: atom_id res chain seq x y z
N MET A 1 43.37 -37.61 -29.39
CA MET A 1 42.57 -37.61 -28.14
C MET A 1 41.86 -36.24 -27.94
N LEU A 2 41.16 -35.75 -28.98
CA LEU A 2 40.62 -34.36 -29.05
C LEU A 2 39.24 -34.34 -29.76
N LYS A 3 38.38 -35.34 -29.51
CA LYS A 3 37.10 -35.51 -30.22
C LYS A 3 35.89 -35.88 -29.34
N LYS A 4 35.92 -35.58 -28.03
CA LYS A 4 34.88 -36.01 -27.08
C LYS A 4 34.51 -34.99 -25.97
N LEU A 5 34.48 -33.68 -26.27
CA LEU A 5 33.62 -32.77 -25.51
C LEU A 5 32.28 -32.67 -26.27
N LYS A 6 31.41 -33.67 -26.07
CA LYS A 6 30.01 -33.58 -26.50
C LYS A 6 29.36 -32.53 -25.60
N ASN A 7 29.04 -31.35 -26.14
CA ASN A 7 28.34 -30.23 -25.48
C ASN A 7 26.87 -30.55 -25.15
N ASN A 8 26.63 -31.69 -24.50
CA ASN A 8 25.31 -32.09 -24.05
C ASN A 8 25.25 -31.93 -22.52
N LEU A 9 24.37 -31.06 -22.03
CA LEU A 9 24.13 -30.89 -20.60
C LEU A 9 22.74 -31.40 -20.24
N SER A 10 22.59 -32.00 -19.06
CA SER A 10 21.25 -32.25 -18.53
C SER A 10 20.54 -30.91 -18.28
N LEU A 11 19.21 -30.90 -18.32
CA LEU A 11 18.45 -29.69 -18.03
C LEU A 11 18.79 -29.09 -16.66
N ILE A 12 19.01 -29.93 -15.64
CA ILE A 12 19.40 -29.50 -14.30
C ILE A 12 20.75 -28.77 -14.34
N GLN A 13 21.77 -29.38 -14.96
CA GLN A 13 23.10 -28.77 -15.07
C GLN A 13 23.04 -27.45 -15.83
N PHE A 14 22.33 -27.42 -16.95
CA PHE A 14 22.21 -26.22 -17.76
C PHE A 14 21.48 -25.09 -17.02
N ALA A 15 20.32 -25.38 -16.40
CA ALA A 15 19.57 -24.38 -15.65
C ALA A 15 20.37 -23.83 -14.46
N LEU A 16 21.15 -24.68 -13.77
CA LEU A 16 21.99 -24.24 -12.65
C LEU A 16 23.13 -23.33 -13.13
N ILE A 17 23.82 -23.69 -14.21
CA ILE A 17 24.88 -22.85 -14.80
C ILE A 17 24.31 -21.49 -15.21
N ILE A 18 23.16 -21.48 -15.89
CA ILE A 18 22.55 -20.23 -16.34
C ILE A 18 22.05 -19.38 -15.15
N SER A 19 21.53 -20.00 -14.09
CA SER A 19 21.18 -19.30 -12.86
C SER A 19 22.40 -18.63 -12.21
N ILE A 20 23.52 -19.35 -12.10
CA ILE A 20 24.76 -18.80 -11.55
C ILE A 20 25.32 -17.68 -12.45
N LEU A 21 25.29 -17.84 -13.77
CA LEU A 21 25.73 -16.78 -14.68
C LEU A 21 24.85 -15.54 -14.56
N ASN A 22 23.53 -15.70 -14.52
CA ASN A 22 22.58 -14.61 -14.32
C ASN A 22 22.83 -13.92 -12.96
N PHE A 23 23.08 -14.69 -11.90
CA PHE A 23 23.46 -14.17 -10.59
C PHE A 23 24.70 -13.27 -10.68
N VAL A 24 25.81 -13.82 -11.18
CA VAL A 24 27.11 -13.13 -11.26
C VAL A 24 27.04 -11.88 -12.15
N PHE A 25 26.32 -11.94 -13.26
CA PHE A 25 26.29 -10.83 -14.22
C PHE A 25 25.37 -9.69 -13.83
N PHE A 26 24.25 -9.99 -13.16
CA PHE A 26 23.16 -9.01 -13.07
C PHE A 26 22.76 -8.59 -11.66
N HIS A 27 23.32 -9.20 -10.61
CA HIS A 27 22.87 -8.94 -9.23
C HIS A 27 23.86 -8.11 -8.39
N TYR A 28 24.91 -7.55 -8.99
CA TYR A 28 25.84 -6.67 -8.26
C TYR A 28 25.10 -5.48 -7.61
N GLY A 29 24.26 -4.76 -8.37
CA GLY A 29 23.50 -3.62 -7.85
C GLY A 29 22.57 -4.02 -6.69
N PHE A 30 21.88 -5.17 -6.82
CA PHE A 30 21.04 -5.73 -5.76
C PHE A 30 21.84 -5.96 -4.47
N PHE A 31 22.97 -6.66 -4.53
CA PHE A 31 23.74 -6.95 -3.32
C PHE A 31 24.47 -5.72 -2.78
N ASN A 32 24.89 -4.79 -3.64
CA ASN A 32 25.43 -3.52 -3.19
C ASN A 32 24.38 -2.76 -2.34
N PHE A 33 23.13 -2.72 -2.80
CA PHE A 33 22.03 -2.15 -2.02
C PHE A 33 21.82 -2.89 -0.70
N VAL A 34 21.79 -4.23 -0.70
CA VAL A 34 21.64 -5.03 0.53
C VAL A 34 22.75 -4.70 1.53
N PHE A 35 24.02 -4.73 1.11
CA PHE A 35 25.16 -4.45 1.99
C PHE A 35 25.18 -3.01 2.54
N GLN A 36 24.64 -2.04 1.81
CA GLN A 36 24.55 -0.65 2.27
C GLN A 36 23.42 -0.42 3.27
N ASN A 37 22.37 -1.26 3.26
CA ASN A 37 21.15 -1.05 4.02
C ASN A 37 20.91 -2.10 5.13
N ILE A 38 21.87 -3.00 5.34
CA ILE A 38 21.81 -3.99 6.42
C ILE A 38 23.08 -3.92 7.29
N ASP A 39 22.92 -4.14 8.60
CA ASP A 39 24.08 -4.41 9.45
C ASP A 39 24.60 -5.83 9.22
N TYR A 40 25.38 -6.01 8.16
CA TYR A 40 25.98 -7.29 7.79
C TYR A 40 27.03 -7.80 8.80
N LYS A 41 27.43 -6.98 9.79
CA LYS A 41 28.32 -7.40 10.88
C LYS A 41 27.55 -8.09 12.00
N SER A 42 26.25 -7.82 12.12
CA SER A 42 25.37 -8.58 13.01
C SER A 42 25.19 -10.02 12.50
N PHE A 43 24.94 -10.95 13.41
CA PHE A 43 24.69 -12.35 13.04
C PHE A 43 23.45 -12.50 12.15
N ASN A 44 22.37 -11.77 12.46
CA ASN A 44 21.14 -11.78 11.68
C ASN A 44 21.34 -11.20 10.28
N GLY A 45 22.05 -10.06 10.17
CA GLY A 45 22.34 -9.44 8.89
C GLY A 45 23.25 -10.31 8.01
N PHE A 46 24.27 -10.93 8.59
CA PHE A 46 25.12 -11.90 7.88
C PHE A 46 24.31 -13.10 7.35
N LEU A 47 23.43 -13.67 8.18
CA LEU A 47 22.54 -14.76 7.76
C LEU A 47 21.56 -14.33 6.66
N LEU A 48 20.99 -13.13 6.74
CA LEU A 48 20.10 -12.59 5.71
C LEU A 48 20.83 -12.42 4.38
N VAL A 49 22.05 -11.89 4.39
CA VAL A 49 22.85 -11.75 3.17
C VAL A 49 23.06 -13.12 2.52
N ILE A 50 23.58 -14.10 3.26
CA ILE A 50 23.82 -15.46 2.72
C ILE A 50 22.52 -16.10 2.22
N SER A 51 21.43 -15.95 2.96
CA SER A 51 20.15 -16.53 2.58
C SER A 51 19.62 -15.91 1.29
N LEU A 52 19.77 -14.59 1.09
CA LEU A 52 19.40 -13.90 -0.16
C LEU A 52 20.29 -14.32 -1.34
N PHE A 53 21.60 -14.51 -1.13
CA PHE A 53 22.51 -15.06 -2.14
C PHE A 53 22.02 -16.43 -2.64
N ILE A 54 21.74 -17.35 -1.71
CA ILE A 54 21.28 -18.70 -2.03
C ILE A 54 19.89 -18.64 -2.67
N LEU A 55 18.97 -17.85 -2.11
CA LEU A 55 17.61 -17.71 -2.61
C LEU A 55 17.59 -17.20 -4.04
N MET A 56 18.40 -16.20 -4.39
CA MET A 56 18.47 -15.65 -5.75
C MET A 56 18.87 -16.74 -6.77
N ILE A 57 19.90 -17.54 -6.46
CA ILE A 57 20.34 -18.62 -7.34
C ILE A 57 19.28 -19.73 -7.43
N ILE A 58 18.66 -20.11 -6.32
CA ILE A 58 17.64 -21.18 -6.30
C ILE A 58 16.36 -20.74 -7.01
N ALA A 59 15.90 -19.50 -6.81
CA ALA A 59 14.72 -18.95 -7.46
C ALA A 59 14.93 -18.81 -8.97
N ASN A 60 16.08 -18.29 -9.40
CA ASN A 60 16.42 -18.24 -10.83
C ASN A 60 16.55 -19.64 -11.43
N PHE A 61 17.16 -20.59 -10.70
CA PHE A 61 17.21 -21.99 -11.12
C PHE A 61 15.80 -22.56 -11.30
N PHE A 62 14.91 -22.36 -10.33
CA PHE A 62 13.53 -22.82 -10.36
C PHE A 62 12.82 -22.32 -11.62
N ALA A 63 12.86 -21.00 -11.85
CA ALA A 63 12.17 -20.38 -12.97
C ALA A 63 12.76 -20.80 -14.32
N PHE A 64 14.09 -20.79 -14.46
CA PHE A 64 14.75 -21.19 -15.71
C PHE A 64 14.54 -22.67 -16.02
N TYR A 65 14.61 -23.53 -15.01
CA TYR A 65 14.32 -24.97 -15.15
C TYR A 65 12.89 -25.21 -15.63
N LEU A 66 11.92 -24.49 -15.03
CA LEU A 66 10.51 -24.55 -15.41
C LEU A 66 10.28 -24.09 -16.86
N ILE A 67 10.76 -22.89 -17.22
CA ILE A 67 10.63 -22.29 -18.55
C ILE A 67 11.25 -23.20 -19.61
N LEU A 68 12.46 -23.70 -19.37
CA LEU A 68 13.16 -24.58 -20.31
C LEU A 68 12.45 -25.93 -20.47
N PHE A 69 11.94 -26.53 -19.40
CA PHE A 69 11.23 -27.80 -19.51
C PHE A 69 9.92 -27.67 -20.32
N LEU A 70 9.12 -26.65 -19.98
CA LEU A 70 7.80 -26.44 -20.57
C LEU A 70 7.89 -25.96 -22.03
N LEU A 71 8.74 -24.97 -22.31
CA LEU A 71 8.80 -24.29 -23.60
C LEU A 71 9.95 -24.77 -24.50
N ARG A 72 10.91 -25.54 -23.95
CA ARG A 72 12.05 -26.13 -24.67
C ARG A 72 12.83 -25.11 -25.50
N LYS A 73 12.61 -25.09 -26.82
CA LYS A 73 13.25 -24.12 -27.73
C LYS A 73 12.77 -22.69 -27.47
N GLY A 74 11.47 -22.51 -27.19
CA GLY A 74 10.92 -21.21 -26.78
C GLY A 74 11.52 -20.74 -25.46
N GLY A 75 11.74 -21.66 -24.53
CA GLY A 75 12.41 -21.34 -23.26
C GLY A 75 13.82 -20.79 -23.45
N LYS A 76 14.62 -21.41 -24.33
CA LYS A 76 15.95 -20.89 -24.68
C LYS A 76 15.90 -19.50 -25.30
N PHE A 77 14.91 -19.23 -26.14
CA PHE A 77 14.71 -17.92 -26.76
C PHE A 77 14.36 -16.86 -25.72
N LEU A 78 13.44 -17.16 -24.79
CA LEU A 78 13.10 -16.26 -23.69
C LEU A 78 14.31 -15.96 -22.78
N LEU A 79 15.12 -16.98 -22.49
CA LEU A 79 16.37 -16.83 -21.73
C LEU A 79 17.41 -15.96 -22.45
N ALA A 80 17.55 -16.11 -23.77
CA ALA A 80 18.46 -15.28 -24.55
C ALA A 80 18.01 -13.80 -24.53
N ILE A 81 16.72 -13.55 -24.76
CA ILE A 81 16.15 -12.20 -24.67
C ILE A 81 16.35 -11.63 -23.27
N SER A 82 16.11 -12.42 -22.22
CA SER A 82 16.23 -11.92 -20.85
C SER A 82 17.67 -11.52 -20.51
N PHE A 83 18.69 -12.25 -20.98
CA PHE A 83 20.09 -11.86 -20.80
C PHE A 83 20.43 -10.55 -21.53
N ILE A 84 19.89 -10.33 -22.73
CA ILE A 84 20.11 -9.09 -23.48
C ILE A 84 19.44 -7.90 -22.78
N ILE A 85 18.16 -8.03 -22.39
CA ILE A 85 17.45 -6.96 -21.68
C ILE A 85 18.09 -6.69 -20.31
N SER A 86 18.48 -7.75 -19.58
CA SER A 86 19.19 -7.60 -18.30
C SER A 86 20.54 -6.90 -18.47
N ALA A 87 21.27 -7.14 -19.55
CA ALA A 87 22.52 -6.44 -19.84
C ALA A 87 22.30 -4.92 -20.05
N ILE A 88 21.23 -4.55 -20.75
CA ILE A 88 20.83 -3.15 -20.91
C ILE A 88 20.41 -2.55 -19.57
N ALA A 89 19.47 -3.19 -18.87
CA ALA A 89 18.97 -2.72 -17.58
C ALA A 89 20.11 -2.53 -16.56
N VAL A 90 21.02 -3.51 -16.43
CA VAL A 90 22.13 -3.47 -15.48
C VAL A 90 23.19 -2.43 -15.84
N TYR A 91 23.35 -2.09 -17.13
CA TYR A 91 24.16 -0.93 -17.51
C TYR A 91 23.64 0.35 -16.87
N PHE A 92 22.32 0.59 -16.95
CA PHE A 92 21.72 1.78 -16.38
C PHE A 92 21.72 1.75 -14.85
N VAL A 93 21.40 0.60 -14.24
CA VAL A 93 21.51 0.41 -12.77
C VAL A 93 22.93 0.74 -12.29
N ASN A 94 23.97 0.18 -12.91
CA ASN A 94 25.33 0.36 -12.43
C ASN A 94 25.99 1.69 -12.81
N THR A 95 25.49 2.38 -13.85
CA THR A 95 26.08 3.64 -14.33
C THR A 95 25.36 4.86 -13.78
N TYR A 96 24.05 4.77 -13.60
CA TYR A 96 23.20 5.89 -13.21
C TYR A 96 22.47 5.65 -11.87
N ASN A 97 22.69 4.50 -11.22
CA ASN A 97 22.03 4.12 -9.98
C ASN A 97 20.49 4.16 -10.06
N ILE A 98 19.94 3.90 -11.26
CA ILE A 98 18.49 3.79 -11.43
C ILE A 98 17.97 2.48 -10.83
N ILE A 99 16.68 2.48 -10.52
CA ILE A 99 15.91 1.30 -10.12
C ILE A 99 14.91 1.02 -11.21
N VAL A 100 14.78 -0.23 -11.63
CA VAL A 100 13.84 -0.62 -12.69
C VAL A 100 12.48 -0.92 -12.06
N ASP A 101 11.85 0.11 -11.51
CA ASP A 101 10.50 0.10 -10.94
C ASP A 101 9.44 0.44 -12.00
N GLU A 102 8.17 0.49 -11.59
CA GLU A 102 7.04 0.78 -12.48
C GLU A 102 7.14 2.16 -13.15
N SER A 103 7.62 3.17 -12.43
CA SER A 103 7.81 4.52 -12.98
C SER A 103 8.85 4.51 -14.09
N MET A 104 9.97 3.83 -13.86
CA MET A 104 11.01 3.67 -14.87
C MET A 104 10.51 2.91 -16.10
N ILE A 105 9.67 1.88 -15.92
CA ILE A 105 9.01 1.22 -17.06
C ILE A 105 8.12 2.21 -17.83
N GLY A 106 7.35 3.04 -17.12
CA GLY A 106 6.58 4.13 -17.72
C GLY A 106 7.45 5.07 -18.57
N ASN A 107 8.60 5.50 -18.04
CA ASN A 107 9.55 6.35 -18.79
C ASN A 107 10.05 5.65 -20.05
N VAL A 108 10.47 4.38 -19.93
CA VAL A 108 10.96 3.58 -21.08
C VAL A 108 9.88 3.40 -22.15
N LEU A 109 8.61 3.20 -21.77
CA LEU A 109 7.52 3.00 -22.72
C LEU A 109 7.04 4.30 -23.40
N ASN A 110 7.25 5.45 -22.76
CA ASN A 110 6.81 6.77 -23.28
C ASN A 110 7.96 7.63 -23.84
N THR A 111 9.20 7.11 -23.82
CA THR A 111 10.37 7.81 -24.35
C THR A 111 10.31 7.98 -25.88
N ASN A 112 11.06 8.95 -26.40
CA ASN A 112 11.20 9.18 -27.84
C ASN A 112 12.63 8.86 -28.35
N TYR A 113 12.84 8.95 -29.68
CA TYR A 113 14.12 8.59 -30.30
C TYR A 113 15.28 9.51 -29.87
N GLU A 114 15.02 10.82 -29.74
CA GLU A 114 16.03 11.80 -29.35
C GLU A 114 16.49 11.55 -27.91
N GLU A 115 15.54 11.29 -27.00
CA GLU A 115 15.80 10.96 -25.60
C GLU A 115 16.57 9.63 -25.47
N SER A 116 16.12 8.57 -26.13
CA SER A 116 16.75 7.24 -26.03
C SER A 116 18.14 7.17 -26.68
N SER A 117 18.35 7.85 -27.81
CA SER A 117 19.66 7.86 -28.50
C SER A 117 20.75 8.61 -27.72
N SER A 118 20.37 9.59 -26.89
CA SER A 118 21.28 10.33 -26.02
C SER A 118 22.02 9.44 -25.00
N PHE A 119 21.45 8.29 -24.62
CA PHE A 119 22.05 7.35 -23.68
C PHE A 119 23.02 6.35 -24.33
N PHE A 120 23.22 6.41 -25.65
CA PHE A 120 24.13 5.52 -26.35
C PHE A 120 25.59 5.77 -25.91
N SER A 121 26.28 4.71 -25.53
CA SER A 121 27.69 4.78 -25.14
C SER A 121 28.45 3.53 -25.54
N TRP A 122 29.76 3.66 -25.73
CA TRP A 122 30.63 2.49 -25.96
C TRP A 122 30.56 1.49 -24.79
N LYS A 123 30.41 1.98 -23.55
CA LYS A 123 30.26 1.14 -22.36
C LYS A 123 28.98 0.30 -22.42
N LEU A 124 27.86 0.86 -22.87
CA LEU A 124 26.61 0.12 -23.08
C LEU A 124 26.80 -1.02 -24.09
N ILE A 125 27.52 -0.78 -25.20
CA ILE A 125 27.82 -1.83 -26.19
C ILE A 125 28.61 -2.97 -25.56
N LEU A 126 29.60 -2.67 -24.72
CA LEU A 126 30.37 -3.69 -24.01
C LEU A 126 29.47 -4.53 -23.07
N TYR A 127 28.56 -3.89 -22.34
CA TYR A 127 27.59 -4.62 -21.49
C TYR A 127 26.74 -5.58 -22.33
N ILE A 128 26.18 -5.10 -23.45
CA ILE A 128 25.35 -5.90 -24.35
C ILE A 128 26.15 -7.08 -24.92
N ILE A 129 27.39 -6.85 -25.37
CA ILE A 129 28.22 -7.91 -25.95
C ILE A 129 28.58 -8.97 -24.90
N PHE A 130 29.16 -8.55 -23.77
CA PHE A 130 29.72 -9.48 -22.79
C PHE A 130 28.67 -10.13 -21.89
N LEU A 131 27.62 -9.40 -21.50
CA LEU A 131 26.60 -9.89 -20.58
C LEU A 131 25.33 -10.37 -21.31
N GLY A 132 25.09 -9.91 -22.54
CA GLY A 132 23.92 -10.31 -23.33
C GLY A 132 24.25 -11.31 -24.44
N ILE A 133 25.03 -10.90 -25.44
CA ILE A 133 25.26 -11.64 -26.69
C ILE A 133 26.11 -12.90 -26.45
N LEU A 134 27.24 -12.80 -25.73
CA LEU A 134 28.08 -13.98 -25.46
C LEU A 134 27.33 -15.09 -24.68
N PRO A 135 26.59 -14.77 -23.60
CA PRO A 135 25.76 -15.76 -22.92
C PRO A 135 24.64 -16.30 -23.80
N THR A 136 24.06 -15.47 -24.67
CA THR A 136 23.05 -15.90 -25.65
C THR A 136 23.61 -16.95 -26.63
N ILE A 137 24.81 -16.71 -27.17
CA ILE A 137 25.50 -17.69 -28.03
C ILE A 137 25.71 -19.00 -27.28
N TYR A 138 26.14 -18.94 -26.01
CA TYR A 138 26.29 -20.12 -25.17
C TYR A 138 24.95 -20.86 -24.97
N ILE A 139 23.85 -20.15 -24.67
CA ILE A 139 22.51 -20.72 -24.47
C ILE A 139 22.06 -21.51 -25.70
N PHE A 140 22.28 -20.99 -26.92
CA PHE A 140 21.88 -21.68 -28.14
C PHE A 140 22.81 -22.83 -28.53
N LYS A 141 24.12 -22.71 -28.28
CA LYS A 141 25.13 -23.71 -28.66
C LYS A 141 25.01 -25.03 -27.87
N ILE A 142 24.59 -24.98 -26.61
CA ILE A 142 24.48 -26.18 -25.76
C ILE A 142 23.26 -27.02 -26.15
N LYS A 143 23.43 -28.34 -26.32
CA LYS A 143 22.28 -29.24 -26.49
C LYS A 143 21.79 -29.71 -25.11
N ILE A 144 20.52 -29.44 -24.80
CA ILE A 144 19.91 -29.82 -23.53
C ILE A 144 19.31 -31.22 -23.63
N ILE A 145 19.66 -32.08 -22.67
CA ILE A 145 19.03 -33.39 -22.45
C ILE A 145 17.91 -33.20 -21.43
N TYR A 146 16.67 -33.43 -21.87
CA TYR A 146 15.49 -33.25 -21.03
C TYR A 146 15.23 -34.48 -20.15
N PRO A 147 14.89 -34.29 -18.87
CA PRO A 147 14.60 -35.38 -17.95
C PRO A 147 13.22 -35.98 -18.19
N SER A 148 12.94 -37.12 -17.57
CA SER A 148 11.57 -37.66 -17.50
C SER A 148 10.68 -36.77 -16.64
N ILE A 149 9.36 -36.84 -16.86
CA ILE A 149 8.40 -36.02 -16.12
C ILE A 149 8.43 -36.27 -14.60
N LYS A 150 8.77 -37.50 -14.17
CA LYS A 150 8.95 -37.85 -12.76
C LYS A 150 10.13 -37.10 -12.13
N ILE A 151 11.27 -37.05 -12.83
CA ILE A 151 12.46 -36.32 -12.38
C ILE A 151 12.18 -34.81 -12.38
N PHE A 152 11.43 -34.32 -13.37
CA PHE A 152 11.00 -32.93 -13.43
C PHE A 152 10.22 -32.50 -12.18
N PHE A 153 9.13 -33.21 -11.84
CA PHE A 153 8.34 -32.90 -10.65
C PHE A 153 9.13 -33.08 -9.35
N LYS A 154 9.99 -34.10 -9.26
CA LYS A 154 10.89 -34.29 -8.11
C LYS A 154 11.81 -33.08 -7.92
N THR A 155 12.41 -32.59 -9.01
CA THR A 155 13.33 -31.44 -8.98
C THR A 155 12.61 -30.15 -8.57
N ILE A 156 11.44 -29.89 -9.15
CA ILE A 156 10.60 -28.75 -8.77
C ILE A 156 10.20 -28.83 -7.29
N GLY A 157 9.73 -30.00 -6.82
CA GLY A 157 9.34 -30.20 -5.43
C GLY A 157 10.47 -29.89 -4.46
N PHE A 158 11.67 -30.43 -4.68
CA PHE A 158 12.83 -30.12 -3.82
C PHE A 158 13.26 -28.66 -3.88
N THR A 159 13.23 -28.05 -5.06
CA THR A 159 13.61 -26.65 -5.23
C THR A 159 12.62 -25.73 -4.52
N LEU A 160 11.32 -25.99 -4.66
CA LEU A 160 10.26 -25.25 -3.98
C LEU A 160 10.35 -25.40 -2.46
N LEU A 161 10.59 -26.62 -1.96
CA LEU A 161 10.84 -26.85 -0.54
C LEU A 161 12.05 -26.07 -0.03
N GLY A 162 13.13 -25.99 -0.82
CA GLY A 162 14.30 -25.16 -0.51
C GLY A 162 13.96 -23.68 -0.43
N ILE A 163 13.16 -23.16 -1.37
CA ILE A 163 12.69 -21.76 -1.36
C ILE A 163 11.84 -21.51 -0.10
N ILE A 164 10.87 -22.37 0.20
CA ILE A 164 10.00 -22.24 1.38
C ILE A 164 10.83 -22.27 2.67
N ALA A 165 11.81 -23.16 2.76
CA ALA A 165 12.70 -23.23 3.92
C ALA A 165 13.51 -21.94 4.09
N LEU A 166 14.05 -21.37 3.00
CA LEU A 166 14.76 -20.08 3.05
C LEU A 166 13.85 -18.93 3.44
N VAL A 167 12.62 -18.89 2.92
CA VAL A 167 11.62 -17.89 3.33
C VAL A 167 11.31 -18.02 4.82
N ALA A 168 11.11 -19.24 5.32
CA ALA A 168 10.84 -19.49 6.73
C ALA A 168 12.02 -19.09 7.64
N ILE A 169 13.27 -19.35 7.22
CA ILE A 169 14.48 -18.90 7.93
C ILE A 169 14.54 -17.37 8.01
N ASN A 170 14.10 -16.68 6.96
CA ASN A 170 14.08 -15.22 6.89
C ASN A 170 12.80 -14.58 7.47
N ALA A 171 11.90 -15.35 8.10
CA ALA A 171 10.64 -14.81 8.62
C ALA A 171 10.83 -13.64 9.59
N LYS A 172 11.93 -13.62 10.36
CA LYS A 172 12.26 -12.50 11.26
C LYS A 172 12.69 -11.22 10.52
N ASN A 173 13.26 -11.37 9.32
CA ASN A 173 13.75 -10.25 8.51
C ASN A 173 12.69 -9.74 7.51
N ILE A 174 11.45 -10.24 7.60
CA ILE A 174 10.40 -9.95 6.61
C ILE A 174 10.08 -8.45 6.54
N LEU A 175 10.14 -7.75 7.68
CA LEU A 175 9.91 -6.31 7.75
C LEU A 175 10.99 -5.53 7.00
N TRP A 176 12.26 -5.90 7.15
CA TRP A 176 13.34 -5.27 6.39
C TRP A 176 13.16 -5.52 4.89
N ILE A 177 12.81 -6.75 4.49
CA ILE A 177 12.56 -7.10 3.08
C ILE A 177 11.38 -6.30 2.53
N ASP A 178 10.30 -6.17 3.29
CA ASP A 178 9.08 -5.45 2.89
C ASP A 178 9.32 -3.94 2.72
N ASN A 179 9.97 -3.31 3.70
CA ASN A 179 10.36 -1.90 3.64
C ASN A 179 11.24 -1.58 2.42
N ASN A 180 12.06 -2.54 2.00
CA ASN A 180 12.97 -2.40 0.87
C ASN A 180 12.45 -3.08 -0.41
N SER A 181 11.21 -3.57 -0.42
CA SER A 181 10.67 -4.42 -1.48
C SER A 181 10.73 -3.77 -2.87
N LYS A 182 10.44 -2.46 -2.97
CA LYS A 182 10.54 -1.70 -4.23
C LYS A 182 11.97 -1.71 -4.79
N TYR A 183 12.97 -1.49 -3.93
CA TYR A 183 14.39 -1.51 -4.33
C TYR A 183 14.85 -2.93 -4.67
N LEU A 184 14.54 -3.91 -3.82
CA LEU A 184 14.91 -5.30 -4.03
C LEU A 184 14.29 -5.85 -5.32
N GLY A 185 13.00 -5.57 -5.55
CA GLY A 185 12.27 -5.96 -6.76
C GLY A 185 12.81 -5.27 -8.00
N GLY A 186 13.06 -3.96 -7.95
CA GLY A 186 13.56 -3.17 -9.07
C GLY A 186 15.04 -3.42 -9.44
N LEU A 187 15.78 -4.18 -8.62
CA LEU A 187 17.19 -4.55 -8.87
C LEU A 187 17.38 -6.05 -9.19
N ALA A 188 16.35 -6.89 -9.06
CA ALA A 188 16.44 -8.33 -9.27
C ALA A 188 16.17 -8.72 -10.74
N MET A 189 17.20 -8.93 -11.54
CA MET A 189 17.06 -9.22 -12.98
C MET A 189 16.86 -10.72 -13.26
N PRO A 190 15.95 -11.13 -14.16
CA PRO A 190 15.14 -10.34 -15.09
C PRO A 190 13.78 -9.89 -14.52
N TRP A 191 13.52 -10.18 -13.24
CA TRP A 191 12.21 -10.02 -12.62
C TRP A 191 11.78 -8.57 -12.48
N ALA A 192 12.74 -7.66 -12.23
CA ALA A 192 12.51 -6.23 -12.12
C ALA A 192 11.68 -5.69 -13.30
N TYR A 193 12.16 -5.80 -14.53
CA TYR A 193 11.39 -5.32 -15.67
C TYR A 193 10.20 -6.22 -16.02
N SER A 194 10.27 -7.54 -15.76
CA SER A 194 9.19 -8.47 -16.15
C SER A 194 7.93 -8.27 -15.30
N VAL A 195 8.11 -8.13 -13.98
CA VAL A 195 7.03 -7.89 -13.02
C VAL A 195 6.57 -6.44 -13.11
N ASN A 196 7.48 -5.46 -13.09
CA ASN A 196 7.08 -4.04 -13.11
C ASN A 196 6.41 -3.62 -14.42
N THR A 197 6.73 -4.27 -15.55
CA THR A 197 5.95 -4.07 -16.79
C THR A 197 4.53 -4.61 -16.67
N SER A 198 4.36 -5.77 -16.03
CA SER A 198 3.03 -6.35 -15.81
C SER A 198 2.21 -5.48 -14.86
N LEU A 199 2.82 -5.01 -13.76
CA LEU A 199 2.21 -4.07 -12.81
C LEU A 199 1.80 -2.76 -13.49
N TYR A 200 2.70 -2.15 -14.29
CA TYR A 200 2.39 -0.94 -15.06
C TYR A 200 1.10 -1.06 -15.88
N TYR A 201 0.93 -2.14 -16.63
CA TYR A 201 -0.27 -2.34 -17.43
C TYR A 201 -1.50 -2.68 -16.58
N ILE A 202 -1.34 -3.40 -15.47
CA ILE A 202 -2.43 -3.72 -14.55
C ILE A 202 -2.94 -2.44 -13.88
N HIS A 203 -2.07 -1.60 -13.32
CA HIS A 203 -2.45 -0.35 -12.68
C HIS A 203 -3.04 0.63 -13.70
N LYS A 204 -2.45 0.77 -14.88
CA LYS A 204 -3.03 1.56 -15.97
C LYS A 204 -4.42 1.05 -16.39
N ALA A 205 -4.66 -0.26 -16.39
CA ALA A 205 -5.98 -0.81 -16.67
C ALA A 205 -6.98 -0.55 -15.53
N GLN A 206 -6.53 -0.55 -14.28
CA GLN A 206 -7.34 -0.21 -13.12
C GLN A 206 -7.73 1.28 -13.10
N GLU A 207 -6.79 2.18 -13.40
CA GLU A 207 -7.05 3.61 -13.55
C GLU A 207 -8.08 3.90 -14.65
N ASN A 208 -8.06 3.13 -15.74
CA ASN A 208 -8.99 3.27 -16.86
C ASN A 208 -10.29 2.47 -16.68
N ARG A 209 -10.51 1.81 -15.54
CA ARG A 209 -11.72 1.01 -15.32
C ARG A 209 -12.90 1.95 -15.05
N GLN A 210 -13.90 1.90 -15.94
CA GLN A 210 -15.11 2.68 -15.76
C GLN A 210 -15.98 2.10 -14.63
N GLU A 211 -16.46 3.00 -13.76
CA GLU A 211 -17.39 2.67 -12.69
C GLU A 211 -18.81 2.43 -13.25
N ILE A 212 -19.57 1.57 -12.59
CA ILE A 212 -21.00 1.41 -12.83
C ILE A 212 -21.71 2.56 -12.11
N LEU A 213 -22.27 3.49 -12.89
CA LEU A 213 -22.98 4.64 -12.34
C LEU A 213 -24.18 4.21 -11.50
N LEU A 214 -24.32 4.82 -10.32
CA LEU A 214 -25.51 4.67 -9.49
C LEU A 214 -26.68 5.49 -10.07
N PRO A 215 -27.94 5.13 -9.77
CA PRO A 215 -29.10 5.96 -10.14
C PRO A 215 -28.97 7.38 -9.62
N ASP A 216 -29.47 8.37 -10.35
CA ASP A 216 -29.39 9.78 -9.95
C ASP A 216 -30.05 10.04 -8.58
N ALA A 217 -29.50 11.02 -7.87
CA ALA A 217 -30.00 11.53 -6.59
C ALA A 217 -30.36 13.01 -6.67
N THR A 218 -31.16 13.47 -5.72
CA THR A 218 -31.54 14.88 -5.60
C THR A 218 -31.33 15.41 -4.19
N ILE A 219 -31.13 16.71 -4.04
CA ILE A 219 -30.97 17.36 -2.73
C ILE A 219 -32.37 17.76 -2.22
N LYS A 220 -32.77 17.29 -1.03
CA LYS A 220 -34.14 17.50 -0.50
C LYS A 220 -34.41 18.93 0.02
N ASN A 221 -33.37 19.65 0.43
CA ASN A 221 -33.51 20.99 1.02
C ASN A 221 -32.24 21.84 0.84
N ASN A 222 -32.39 23.14 1.04
CA ASN A 222 -31.32 24.14 0.90
C ASN A 222 -30.69 24.51 2.26
N GLU A 223 -30.88 23.69 3.29
CA GLU A 223 -30.25 23.94 4.58
C GLU A 223 -28.76 23.64 4.48
N LYS A 224 -27.91 24.57 4.88
CA LYS A 224 -26.47 24.37 4.78
C LYS A 224 -26.00 23.22 5.66
N SER A 225 -25.27 22.27 5.11
CA SER A 225 -24.83 21.06 5.83
C SER A 225 -23.46 20.60 5.36
N VAL A 226 -22.60 20.22 6.33
CA VAL A 226 -21.25 19.73 6.08
C VAL A 226 -21.05 18.41 6.80
N VAL A 227 -20.53 17.41 6.07
CA VAL A 227 -19.96 16.21 6.67
C VAL A 227 -18.46 16.23 6.46
N VAL A 228 -17.69 16.08 7.54
CA VAL A 228 -16.27 15.74 7.45
C VAL A 228 -16.10 14.24 7.72
N LEU A 229 -15.75 13.49 6.68
CA LEU A 229 -15.38 12.08 6.78
C LEU A 229 -13.86 11.97 6.89
N VAL A 230 -13.38 11.50 8.05
CA VAL A 230 -11.98 11.21 8.28
C VAL A 230 -11.76 9.71 8.11
N ILE A 231 -11.04 9.34 7.05
CA ILE A 231 -10.61 7.97 6.80
C ILE A 231 -9.23 7.81 7.44
N GLY A 232 -9.20 7.12 8.58
CA GLY A 232 -7.99 6.78 9.29
C GLY A 232 -7.25 5.62 8.64
N GLU A 233 -5.97 5.48 9.02
CA GLU A 233 -5.07 4.46 8.49
C GLU A 233 -4.50 3.62 9.63
N SER A 234 -4.69 2.29 9.57
CA SER A 234 -4.10 1.29 10.48
C SER A 234 -4.44 1.46 11.98
N ALA A 235 -5.46 2.23 12.33
CA ALA A 235 -5.90 2.42 13.72
C ALA A 235 -6.84 1.28 14.18
N ARG A 236 -6.53 0.64 15.32
CA ARG A 236 -7.33 -0.48 15.88
C ARG A 236 -8.07 -0.08 17.14
N SER A 237 -9.33 -0.51 17.27
CA SER A 237 -10.23 -0.14 18.39
C SER A 237 -9.64 -0.47 19.76
N GLN A 238 -8.90 -1.57 19.87
CA GLN A 238 -8.31 -2.05 21.12
C GLN A 238 -7.36 -1.03 21.79
N ASN A 239 -6.81 -0.07 21.04
CA ASN A 239 -5.87 0.93 21.56
C ASN A 239 -6.50 2.32 21.75
N PHE A 240 -7.83 2.44 21.64
CA PHE A 240 -8.55 3.69 21.94
C PHE A 240 -9.12 3.64 23.36
N SER A 241 -8.80 4.62 24.20
CA SER A 241 -9.38 4.71 25.55
C SER A 241 -10.89 4.91 25.54
N LEU A 242 -11.43 5.50 24.46
CA LEU A 242 -12.88 5.57 24.23
C LEU A 242 -13.55 4.18 24.18
N TYR A 243 -12.80 3.15 23.79
CA TYR A 243 -13.25 1.76 23.70
C TYR A 243 -12.83 0.93 24.92
N GLY A 244 -12.35 1.57 25.99
CA GLY A 244 -11.96 0.91 27.24
C GLY A 244 -10.48 0.51 27.33
N TYR A 245 -9.62 1.02 26.44
CA TYR A 245 -8.17 0.83 26.57
C TYR A 245 -7.62 1.49 27.84
N GLU A 246 -6.70 0.80 28.53
CA GLU A 246 -6.20 1.22 29.85
C GLU A 246 -5.37 2.51 29.83
N LYS A 247 -4.63 2.76 28.74
CA LYS A 247 -3.89 4.01 28.57
C LYS A 247 -4.81 5.06 28.00
N ASN A 248 -4.71 6.29 28.51
CA ASN A 248 -5.50 7.42 28.02
C ASN A 248 -4.99 7.92 26.65
N THR A 249 -5.35 7.21 25.58
CA THR A 249 -4.98 7.55 24.19
C THR A 249 -5.93 8.55 23.55
N ASN A 250 -7.10 8.82 24.14
CA ASN A 250 -8.05 9.81 23.66
C ASN A 250 -8.38 10.90 24.71
N PRO A 251 -7.38 11.69 25.18
CA PRO A 251 -7.57 12.66 26.25
C PRO A 251 -8.47 13.85 25.89
N LEU A 252 -8.63 14.20 24.61
CA LEU A 252 -9.44 15.33 24.15
C LEU A 252 -10.85 14.88 23.78
N LEU A 253 -11.01 13.82 22.99
CA LEU A 253 -12.33 13.33 22.59
C LEU A 253 -13.12 12.80 23.78
N SER A 254 -12.48 12.21 24.79
CA SER A 254 -13.16 11.78 26.03
C SER A 254 -13.82 12.93 26.83
N LYS A 255 -13.40 14.17 26.57
CA LYS A 255 -13.98 15.39 27.17
C LYS A 255 -14.85 16.17 26.19
N THR A 256 -14.93 15.73 24.94
CA THR A 256 -15.73 16.39 23.91
C THR A 256 -17.17 15.89 24.03
N GLU A 257 -18.11 16.83 24.19
CA GLU A 257 -19.54 16.50 24.26
C GLU A 257 -20.05 15.94 22.93
N ASN A 258 -21.06 15.07 23.02
CA ASN A 258 -21.74 14.46 21.87
C ASN A 258 -20.81 13.64 20.95
N ILE A 259 -19.85 12.93 21.56
CA ILE A 259 -19.07 11.89 20.91
C ILE A 259 -19.77 10.54 21.08
N PHE A 260 -19.94 9.84 19.97
CA PHE A 260 -20.49 8.50 19.88
C PHE A 260 -19.46 7.60 19.23
N HIS A 261 -19.45 6.32 19.58
CA HIS A 261 -18.55 5.35 18.97
C HIS A 261 -19.25 4.00 18.84
N PHE A 262 -18.89 3.26 17.80
CA PHE A 262 -19.51 1.98 17.48
C PHE A 262 -18.46 0.89 17.38
N LYS A 263 -18.85 -0.36 17.70
CA LYS A 263 -18.04 -1.53 17.38
C LYS A 263 -18.15 -1.80 15.88
N THR A 264 -17.00 -1.89 15.21
CA THR A 264 -16.94 -1.99 13.75
C THR A 264 -15.82 -2.92 13.32
N ASN A 265 -16.11 -3.71 12.28
CA ASN A 265 -15.11 -4.49 11.56
C ASN A 265 -14.88 -3.89 10.18
N SER A 266 -13.62 -3.84 9.75
CA SER A 266 -13.25 -3.51 8.38
C SER A 266 -13.57 -4.66 7.42
N CYS A 267 -13.81 -4.32 6.16
CA CYS A 267 -14.08 -5.31 5.11
C CYS A 267 -12.79 -6.04 4.65
N ALA A 268 -11.64 -5.39 4.86
CA ALA A 268 -10.33 -5.89 4.50
C ALA A 268 -9.29 -5.44 5.54
N THR A 269 -8.12 -6.06 5.50
CA THR A 269 -6.97 -5.76 6.35
C THR A 269 -5.90 -4.93 5.64
N TYR A 270 -6.25 -4.30 4.52
CA TYR A 270 -5.34 -3.47 3.73
C TYR A 270 -6.12 -2.32 3.07
N THR A 271 -5.46 -1.17 2.93
CA THR A 271 -6.04 0.13 2.58
C THR A 271 -6.92 0.10 1.35
N THR A 272 -6.44 -0.42 0.21
CA THR A 272 -7.15 -0.28 -1.08
C THR A 272 -8.54 -0.90 -1.09
N ALA A 273 -8.71 -2.09 -0.48
CA ALA A 273 -10.02 -2.73 -0.38
C ALA A 273 -10.87 -2.14 0.76
N ALA A 274 -10.25 -1.73 1.86
CA ALA A 274 -10.94 -1.16 3.00
C ALA A 274 -11.53 0.23 2.69
N VAL A 275 -10.73 1.13 2.10
CA VAL A 275 -11.17 2.47 1.66
C VAL A 275 -12.28 2.34 0.62
N LYS A 276 -12.13 1.44 -0.34
CA LYS A 276 -13.21 1.11 -1.29
C LYS A 276 -14.50 0.73 -0.54
N CYS A 277 -14.41 -0.15 0.45
CA CYS A 277 -15.59 -0.60 1.19
C CYS A 277 -16.28 0.52 1.99
N ILE A 278 -15.51 1.43 2.59
CA ILE A 278 -16.03 2.63 3.27
C ILE A 278 -16.85 3.50 2.31
N LEU A 279 -16.40 3.62 1.07
CA LEU A 279 -16.99 4.52 0.07
C LEU A 279 -18.04 3.85 -0.82
N GLU A 280 -18.31 2.56 -0.68
CA GLU A 280 -19.31 1.84 -1.46
C GLU A 280 -20.65 1.71 -0.72
N HIS A 281 -21.75 1.86 -1.46
CA HIS A 281 -23.11 1.74 -0.92
C HIS A 281 -23.43 0.35 -0.37
N GLN A 282 -22.85 -0.71 -0.92
CA GLN A 282 -23.02 -2.08 -0.42
C GLN A 282 -21.93 -3.01 -0.97
N ASN A 283 -21.75 -4.18 -0.36
CA ASN A 283 -20.80 -5.19 -0.83
C ASN A 283 -21.35 -5.94 -2.06
N THR A 284 -20.94 -5.52 -3.25
CA THR A 284 -21.34 -6.17 -4.52
C THR A 284 -20.20 -6.92 -5.21
N GLY A 285 -18.95 -6.59 -4.90
CA GLY A 285 -17.77 -7.07 -5.63
C GLY A 285 -17.54 -6.38 -6.98
N ASP A 286 -18.53 -5.66 -7.50
CA ASP A 286 -18.41 -4.82 -8.69
C ASP A 286 -17.71 -3.49 -8.37
N LEU A 287 -17.46 -2.67 -9.39
CA LEU A 287 -16.94 -1.31 -9.21
C LEU A 287 -18.09 -0.34 -9.49
N TYR A 288 -18.95 -0.13 -8.50
CA TYR A 288 -19.95 0.93 -8.56
C TYR A 288 -19.33 2.28 -8.25
N GLU A 289 -20.01 3.34 -8.65
CA GLU A 289 -19.66 4.71 -8.29
C GLU A 289 -19.54 4.86 -6.77
N ILE A 290 -18.39 5.34 -6.33
CA ILE A 290 -18.10 5.56 -4.90
C ILE A 290 -18.71 6.87 -4.41
N LEU A 291 -18.91 6.96 -3.08
CA LEU A 291 -19.56 8.09 -2.41
C LEU A 291 -19.11 9.49 -2.90
N PRO A 292 -17.82 9.83 -3.01
CA PRO A 292 -17.41 11.16 -3.47
C PRO A 292 -17.80 11.43 -4.92
N ASN A 293 -17.59 10.46 -5.82
CA ASN A 293 -17.92 10.58 -7.24
C ASN A 293 -19.44 10.76 -7.38
N TYR A 294 -20.20 9.93 -6.68
CA TYR A 294 -21.65 9.94 -6.68
C TYR A 294 -22.23 11.26 -6.18
N LEU A 295 -21.72 11.78 -5.05
CA LEU A 295 -22.19 13.04 -4.50
C LEU A 295 -21.78 14.25 -5.34
N ASN A 296 -20.56 14.27 -5.88
CA ASN A 296 -20.09 15.31 -6.78
C ASN A 296 -20.96 15.40 -8.04
N ARG A 297 -21.26 14.25 -8.66
CA ARG A 297 -22.13 14.17 -9.84
C ARG A 297 -23.56 14.65 -9.55
N ASN A 298 -24.05 14.47 -8.33
CA ASN A 298 -25.39 14.89 -7.90
C ASN A 298 -25.42 16.24 -7.17
N GLY A 299 -24.41 17.10 -7.37
CA GLY A 299 -24.45 18.52 -7.02
C GLY A 299 -24.01 18.89 -5.61
N VAL A 300 -23.43 17.95 -4.86
CA VAL A 300 -22.76 18.22 -3.58
C VAL A 300 -21.34 18.74 -3.86
N ASP A 301 -20.88 19.72 -3.09
CA ASP A 301 -19.46 20.12 -3.14
C ASP A 301 -18.61 19.08 -2.41
N VAL A 302 -17.78 18.37 -3.16
CA VAL A 302 -16.94 17.29 -2.63
C VAL A 302 -15.47 17.70 -2.69
N VAL A 303 -14.82 17.67 -1.53
CA VAL A 303 -13.39 17.96 -1.38
C VAL A 303 -12.68 16.73 -0.82
N TRP A 304 -11.62 16.28 -1.48
CA TRP A 304 -10.76 15.21 -0.99
C TRP A 304 -9.37 15.77 -0.66
N ARG A 305 -8.94 15.62 0.59
CA ARG A 305 -7.59 15.97 1.05
C ARG A 305 -6.89 14.72 1.58
N THR A 306 -5.68 14.44 1.10
CA THR A 306 -4.98 13.20 1.47
C THR A 306 -3.50 13.36 1.74
N THR A 307 -3.02 12.72 2.80
CA THR A 307 -1.60 12.42 3.05
C THR A 307 -1.28 10.93 2.85
N ASN A 308 -2.28 10.15 2.43
CA ASN A 308 -2.17 8.73 2.16
C ASN A 308 -2.53 8.42 0.69
N SER A 309 -2.53 7.15 0.33
CA SER A 309 -2.84 6.63 -0.99
C SER A 309 -3.71 5.38 -0.90
N GLY A 310 -4.21 4.89 -2.03
CA GLY A 310 -4.98 3.65 -2.08
C GLY A 310 -6.48 3.85 -2.21
N GLU A 311 -6.94 5.09 -2.39
CA GLU A 311 -8.30 5.38 -2.80
C GLU A 311 -8.62 4.77 -4.20
N PRO A 312 -9.88 4.36 -4.44
CA PRO A 312 -10.34 4.04 -5.79
C PRO A 312 -10.28 5.27 -6.71
N PRO A 313 -10.49 5.10 -8.04
CA PRO A 313 -10.52 6.23 -8.97
C PRO A 313 -11.45 7.36 -8.50
N ILE A 314 -10.89 8.54 -8.23
CA ILE A 314 -11.65 9.72 -7.80
C ILE A 314 -11.94 10.60 -9.03
N HIS A 315 -13.21 10.98 -9.19
CA HIS A 315 -13.73 11.79 -10.29
C HIS A 315 -14.40 13.07 -9.76
N ILE A 316 -13.63 13.86 -9.01
CA ILE A 316 -14.05 15.15 -8.45
C ILE A 316 -13.05 16.24 -8.84
N GLU A 317 -13.46 17.51 -8.80
CA GLU A 317 -12.59 18.63 -9.15
C GLU A 317 -11.59 18.98 -8.03
N LYS A 318 -12.04 18.95 -6.77
CA LYS A 318 -11.27 19.41 -5.61
C LYS A 318 -10.54 18.26 -4.93
N TYR A 319 -9.51 17.74 -5.59
CA TYR A 319 -8.60 16.73 -5.03
C TYR A 319 -7.24 17.36 -4.68
N GLN A 320 -6.83 17.26 -3.41
CA GLN A 320 -5.67 17.95 -2.86
C GLN A 320 -4.76 16.97 -2.10
N THR A 321 -3.50 16.87 -2.53
CA THR A 321 -2.46 16.10 -1.84
C THR A 321 -1.84 16.90 -0.69
N GLY A 322 -1.28 16.20 0.30
CA GLY A 322 -0.55 16.83 1.40
C GLY A 322 0.62 17.69 0.90
N SER A 323 1.25 17.34 -0.22
CA SER A 323 2.27 18.21 -0.87
C SER A 323 1.71 19.55 -1.32
N GLN A 324 0.56 19.55 -2.00
CA GLN A 324 -0.08 20.79 -2.46
C GLN A 324 -0.53 21.64 -1.27
N LEU A 325 -1.11 21.03 -0.24
CA LEU A 325 -1.56 21.75 0.96
C LEU A 325 -0.39 22.34 1.77
N ARG A 326 0.79 21.69 1.74
CA ARG A 326 2.01 22.19 2.39
C ARG A 326 2.58 23.44 1.74
N GLU A 327 2.38 23.67 0.44
CA GLU A 327 2.89 24.88 -0.24
C GLU A 327 2.35 26.17 0.38
N HIS A 328 1.21 26.08 1.06
CA HIS A 328 0.55 27.18 1.76
C HIS A 328 0.55 27.01 3.28
N CYS A 329 1.43 26.17 3.83
CA CYS A 329 1.58 26.02 5.28
C CYS A 329 3.04 26.24 5.72
N GLN A 330 3.23 27.16 6.66
CA GLN A 330 4.55 27.47 7.24
C GLN A 330 4.79 26.83 8.61
N ASP A 331 3.79 26.16 9.17
CA ASP A 331 3.92 25.46 10.46
C ASP A 331 4.63 24.11 10.28
N GLU A 332 5.61 23.81 11.13
CA GLU A 332 6.31 22.51 11.17
C GLU A 332 5.35 21.33 11.29
N ARG A 333 4.19 21.53 11.93
CA ARG A 333 3.12 20.52 12.06
C ARG A 333 2.54 20.09 10.72
N CYS A 334 2.68 20.90 9.67
CA CYS A 334 2.24 20.54 8.32
C CYS A 334 3.12 19.48 7.64
N HIS A 335 4.22 19.06 8.27
CA HIS A 335 4.92 17.83 7.87
C HIS A 335 4.16 16.54 8.23
N TYR A 336 3.09 16.65 9.03
CA TYR A 336 2.24 15.56 9.47
C TYR A 336 0.81 15.72 8.93
N ASP A 337 -0.08 14.80 9.31
CA ASP A 337 -1.47 14.78 8.83
C ASP A 337 -2.30 16.01 9.22
N GLU A 338 -1.83 16.82 10.18
CA GLU A 338 -2.42 18.12 10.50
C GLU A 338 -2.44 19.09 9.30
N VAL A 339 -1.61 18.89 8.28
CA VAL A 339 -1.68 19.67 7.02
C VAL A 339 -3.05 19.58 6.35
N LEU A 340 -3.79 18.49 6.54
CA LEU A 340 -5.12 18.30 5.95
C LEU A 340 -6.13 19.35 6.44
N LEU A 341 -5.88 19.95 7.61
CA LEU A 341 -6.72 20.97 8.23
C LEU A 341 -6.35 22.38 7.75
N ASN A 342 -5.24 22.56 7.03
CA ASN A 342 -4.80 23.87 6.55
C ASN A 342 -5.87 24.47 5.61
N GLY A 343 -6.38 25.66 5.94
CA GLY A 343 -7.44 26.32 5.17
C GLY A 343 -8.76 25.55 5.09
N LEU A 344 -9.04 24.62 6.02
CA LEU A 344 -10.22 23.76 5.97
C LEU A 344 -11.52 24.54 6.14
N LYS A 345 -11.55 25.48 7.10
CA LYS A 345 -12.74 26.30 7.37
C LYS A 345 -13.04 27.24 6.21
N GLU A 346 -12.00 27.86 5.66
CA GLU A 346 -12.07 28.75 4.51
C GLU A 346 -12.62 28.01 3.30
N GLN A 347 -12.12 26.80 3.02
CA GLN A 347 -12.61 25.94 1.94
C GLN A 347 -14.11 25.64 2.03
N ILE A 348 -14.65 25.47 3.26
CA ILE A 348 -16.08 25.26 3.50
C ILE A 348 -16.89 26.53 3.23
N LEU A 349 -16.41 27.67 3.74
CA LEU A 349 -17.11 28.95 3.66
C LEU A 349 -17.10 29.54 2.24
N GLU A 350 -16.11 29.19 1.42
CA GLU A 350 -16.00 29.58 0.01
C GLU A 350 -16.91 28.77 -0.92
N SER A 351 -17.50 27.67 -0.44
CA SER A 351 -18.41 26.86 -1.25
C SER A 351 -19.68 27.62 -1.63
N ASP A 352 -20.05 27.53 -2.89
CA ASP A 352 -21.33 28.04 -3.42
C ASP A 352 -22.48 27.01 -3.27
N LYS A 353 -22.20 25.82 -2.72
CA LYS A 353 -23.19 24.75 -2.51
C LYS A 353 -23.65 24.72 -1.05
N ASP A 354 -24.91 24.35 -0.86
CA ASP A 354 -25.48 24.16 0.49
C ASP A 354 -25.04 22.84 1.12
N LYS A 355 -24.67 21.83 0.32
CA LYS A 355 -24.27 20.49 0.78
C LYS A 355 -22.79 20.28 0.48
N ILE A 356 -22.01 19.96 1.52
CA ILE A 356 -20.56 19.81 1.41
C ILE A 356 -20.13 18.49 2.06
N LEU A 357 -19.35 17.72 1.33
CA LEU A 357 -18.62 16.57 1.86
C LEU A 357 -17.13 16.87 1.80
N ILE A 358 -16.46 16.81 2.94
CA ILE A 358 -15.01 16.84 2.99
C ILE A 358 -14.51 15.48 3.44
N ILE A 359 -13.59 14.92 2.67
CA ILE A 359 -12.92 13.67 2.99
C ILE A 359 -11.47 13.98 3.33
N LEU A 360 -11.04 13.59 4.52
CA LEU A 360 -9.67 13.70 5.00
C LEU A 360 -9.11 12.28 5.12
N HIS A 361 -8.18 11.91 4.25
CA HIS A 361 -7.56 10.59 4.22
C HIS A 361 -6.16 10.66 4.85
N THR A 362 -6.02 10.12 6.06
CA THR A 362 -4.82 10.26 6.90
C THR A 362 -3.87 9.08 6.76
N SER A 363 -2.62 9.23 7.20
CA SER A 363 -1.57 8.20 7.17
C SER A 363 -1.06 7.83 8.58
N THR A 364 -1.79 8.26 9.62
CA THR A 364 -1.29 8.44 10.99
C THR A 364 -0.72 7.18 11.64
N SER A 365 -1.45 6.06 11.63
CA SER A 365 -0.98 4.84 12.30
C SER A 365 -0.28 3.87 11.34
N HIS A 366 0.05 4.30 10.11
CA HIS A 366 0.73 3.45 9.13
C HIS A 366 2.15 3.08 9.61
N GLY A 367 2.40 1.79 9.79
CA GLY A 367 3.71 1.26 10.16
C GLY A 367 4.77 1.31 9.03
N PRO A 368 5.98 0.79 9.28
CA PRO A 368 6.46 0.32 10.57
C PRO A 368 7.03 1.44 11.46
N THR A 369 7.27 2.63 10.93
CA THR A 369 7.88 3.73 11.70
C THR A 369 6.85 4.61 12.38
N TYR A 370 6.10 4.06 13.34
CA TYR A 370 5.02 4.77 14.05
C TYR A 370 5.50 6.06 14.73
N SER A 371 6.71 6.08 15.29
CA SER A 371 7.28 7.26 15.94
C SER A 371 7.52 8.46 15.02
N LYS A 372 7.52 8.25 13.70
CA LYS A 372 7.66 9.32 12.71
C LYS A 372 6.32 9.92 12.28
N LYS A 373 5.20 9.41 12.80
CA LYS A 373 3.85 9.79 12.36
C LYS A 373 3.20 10.88 13.20
N TYR A 374 3.88 11.35 14.24
CA TYR A 374 3.42 12.43 15.09
C TYR A 374 4.56 13.38 15.47
N PRO A 375 4.26 14.66 15.74
CA PRO A 375 5.23 15.59 16.32
C PRO A 375 5.70 15.14 17.71
N SER A 376 6.90 15.57 18.13
CA SER A 376 7.51 15.16 19.41
C SER A 376 6.65 15.43 20.65
N ASP A 377 5.79 16.45 20.61
CA ASP A 377 4.90 16.81 21.72
C ASP A 377 3.79 15.76 21.96
N PHE A 378 3.55 14.88 20.99
CA PHE A 378 2.62 13.76 21.09
C PHE A 378 3.31 12.46 21.51
N GLU A 379 4.63 12.48 21.80
CA GLU A 379 5.35 11.35 22.37
C GLU A 379 5.07 11.22 23.88
N ILE A 380 3.82 10.92 24.23
CA ILE A 380 3.35 10.84 25.63
C ILE A 380 3.84 9.56 26.31
N PHE A 381 3.71 8.42 25.63
CA PHE A 381 4.13 7.12 26.14
C PHE A 381 5.57 6.83 25.72
N LYS A 382 6.44 6.56 26.71
CA LYS A 382 7.88 6.32 26.51
C LYS A 382 8.34 5.04 27.23
N PRO A 383 9.45 4.40 26.79
CA PRO A 383 10.21 4.66 25.56
C PRO A 383 9.43 4.25 24.29
N VAL A 384 9.89 4.68 23.11
CA VAL A 384 9.27 4.40 21.80
C VAL A 384 10.22 3.62 20.87
N CYS A 385 9.65 2.78 20.01
CA CYS A 385 10.38 2.09 18.94
C CYS A 385 10.71 3.08 17.81
N ASN A 386 12.01 3.22 17.50
CA ASN A 386 12.50 4.06 16.40
C ASN A 386 13.13 3.24 15.25
N SER A 387 12.91 1.93 15.24
CA SER A 387 13.42 1.01 14.22
C SER A 387 12.35 0.70 13.17
N VAL A 388 12.80 0.46 11.94
CA VAL A 388 11.98 -0.15 10.89
C VAL A 388 11.85 -1.67 11.08
N GLU A 389 12.73 -2.27 11.88
CA GLU A 389 12.74 -3.69 12.25
C GLU A 389 11.98 -3.86 13.58
N LEU A 390 10.65 -3.96 13.52
CA LEU A 390 9.78 -3.97 14.70
C LEU A 390 10.10 -5.11 15.70
N GLY A 391 10.66 -6.21 15.22
CA GLY A 391 11.07 -7.34 16.05
C GLY A 391 12.29 -7.08 16.94
N ASP A 392 13.06 -6.02 16.67
CA ASP A 392 14.20 -5.61 17.49
C ASP A 392 13.78 -4.69 18.64
N CYS A 393 12.59 -4.09 18.55
CA CYS A 393 12.01 -3.29 19.61
C CYS A 393 11.33 -4.19 20.66
N THR A 394 11.33 -3.77 21.92
CA THR A 394 10.47 -4.41 22.90
C THR A 394 9.00 -4.18 22.56
N GLN A 395 8.13 -5.13 22.89
CA GLN A 395 6.69 -4.97 22.67
C GLN A 395 6.13 -3.69 23.31
N LYS A 396 6.68 -3.27 24.46
CA LYS A 396 6.31 -2.03 25.13
C LYS A 396 6.67 -0.79 24.31
N GLU A 397 7.88 -0.74 23.75
CA GLU A 397 8.33 0.38 22.89
C GLU A 397 7.48 0.51 21.62
N LEU A 398 7.14 -0.63 21.02
CA LEU A 398 6.30 -0.70 19.84
C LEU A 398 4.87 -0.20 20.14
N ILE A 399 4.24 -0.74 21.18
CA ILE A 399 2.89 -0.33 21.60
C ILE A 399 2.89 1.15 22.01
N ASN A 400 3.90 1.64 22.73
CA ASN A 400 4.00 3.06 23.08
C ASN A 400 4.12 3.94 21.82
N ALA A 401 4.96 3.57 20.86
CA ALA A 401 5.09 4.30 19.62
C ALA A 401 3.76 4.37 18.86
N TYR A 402 3.03 3.25 18.79
CA TYR A 402 1.71 3.15 18.18
C TYR A 402 0.65 3.97 18.95
N ASP A 403 0.59 3.87 20.28
CA ASP A 403 -0.38 4.59 21.11
C ASP A 403 -0.26 6.11 20.95
N ASN A 404 0.96 6.63 20.78
CA ASN A 404 1.19 8.04 20.50
C ASN A 404 0.61 8.49 19.14
N THR A 405 0.53 7.58 18.14
CA THR A 405 -0.20 7.86 16.89
C THR A 405 -1.70 8.05 17.17
N ILE A 406 -2.27 7.30 18.13
CA ILE A 406 -3.68 7.42 18.52
C ILE A 406 -3.94 8.72 19.28
N VAL A 407 -3.00 9.15 20.13
CA VAL A 407 -3.06 10.47 20.78
C VAL A 407 -3.03 11.60 19.75
N TYR A 408 -2.22 11.46 18.70
CA TYR A 408 -2.18 12.45 17.63
C TYR A 408 -3.48 12.44 16.78
N THR A 409 -4.03 11.27 16.49
CA THR A 409 -5.36 11.14 15.87
C THR A 409 -6.45 11.81 16.73
N ASP A 410 -6.48 11.57 18.04
CA ASP A 410 -7.40 12.24 18.99
C ASP A 410 -7.34 13.77 18.87
N TYR A 411 -6.13 14.32 18.76
CA TYR A 411 -5.93 15.75 18.56
C TYR A 411 -6.45 16.26 17.22
N ILE A 412 -6.14 15.58 16.11
CA ILE A 412 -6.61 15.97 14.77
C ILE A 412 -8.15 15.97 14.75
N LEU A 413 -8.78 14.91 15.25
CA LEU A 413 -10.24 14.78 15.30
C LEU A 413 -10.86 15.89 16.17
N HIS A 414 -10.27 16.19 17.32
CA HIS A 414 -10.72 17.29 18.17
C HIS A 414 -10.62 18.64 17.46
N LYS A 415 -9.52 18.93 16.74
CA LYS A 415 -9.35 20.16 15.97
C LYS A 415 -10.39 20.32 14.86
N ILE A 416 -10.71 19.25 14.15
CA ILE A 416 -11.79 19.23 13.15
C ILE A 416 -13.12 19.61 13.81
N ILE A 417 -13.45 19.01 14.95
CA ILE A 417 -14.68 19.31 15.70
C ILE A 417 -14.72 20.79 16.12
N GLU A 418 -13.63 21.34 16.63
CA GLU A 418 -13.58 22.77 16.99
C GLU A 418 -13.80 23.67 15.77
N ASN A 419 -13.22 23.36 14.61
CA ASN A 419 -13.51 24.10 13.37
C ASN A 419 -14.99 23.99 12.96
N LEU A 420 -15.59 22.80 13.06
CA LEU A 420 -17.00 22.60 12.72
C LEU A 420 -17.96 23.32 13.67
N LYS A 421 -17.61 23.48 14.95
CA LYS A 421 -18.40 24.25 15.93
C LYS A 421 -18.44 25.74 15.61
N GLU A 422 -17.47 26.26 14.86
CA GLU A 422 -17.43 27.67 14.45
C GLU A 422 -18.33 27.97 13.24
N LEU A 423 -18.80 26.94 12.53
CA LEU A 423 -19.69 27.07 11.37
C LEU A 423 -21.15 27.20 11.80
N LYS A 424 -21.51 28.34 12.40
CA LYS A 424 -22.85 28.54 13.00
C LYS A 424 -24.02 28.42 12.03
N ASP A 425 -23.79 28.70 10.74
CA ASP A 425 -24.81 28.63 9.70
C ASP A 425 -24.96 27.23 9.08
N TYR A 426 -24.13 26.26 9.48
CA TYR A 426 -24.13 24.91 8.91
C TYR A 426 -24.55 23.89 9.96
N LYS A 427 -25.38 22.92 9.54
CA LYS A 427 -25.45 21.63 10.23
C LYS A 427 -24.17 20.86 9.95
N SER A 428 -23.33 20.66 10.97
CA SER A 428 -22.03 20.00 10.81
C SER A 428 -21.95 18.69 11.60
N THR A 429 -21.25 17.70 11.06
CA THR A 429 -20.90 16.45 11.75
C THR A 429 -19.53 15.96 11.29
N MET A 430 -18.87 15.18 12.14
CA MET A 430 -17.64 14.48 11.80
C MET A 430 -17.86 12.97 11.97
N LEU A 431 -17.47 12.19 10.97
CA LEU A 431 -17.39 10.74 11.02
C LEU A 431 -15.91 10.37 10.89
N TYR A 432 -15.38 9.59 11.82
CA TYR A 432 -14.04 9.00 11.74
C TYR A 432 -14.16 7.49 11.69
N ILE A 433 -13.46 6.87 10.75
CA ILE A 433 -13.38 5.41 10.67
C ILE A 433 -11.99 5.01 10.17
N SER A 434 -11.35 4.04 10.82
CA SER A 434 -10.12 3.47 10.27
C SER A 434 -10.44 2.52 9.12
N ASP A 435 -9.57 2.50 8.11
CA ASP A 435 -9.63 1.56 7.01
C ASP A 435 -9.48 0.10 7.51
N HIS A 436 -8.46 -0.18 8.30
CA HIS A 436 -8.20 -1.45 8.98
C HIS A 436 -7.42 -1.22 10.29
N GLY A 437 -7.16 -2.31 11.02
CA GLY A 437 -6.35 -2.31 12.23
C GLY A 437 -4.88 -2.70 11.96
N GLU A 438 -4.15 -3.10 13.00
CA GLU A 438 -2.70 -3.34 12.95
C GLU A 438 -2.28 -4.43 13.95
N SER A 439 -1.40 -5.35 13.55
CA SER A 439 -0.73 -6.28 14.47
C SER A 439 0.57 -5.67 15.02
N LEU A 440 0.77 -5.79 16.34
CA LEU A 440 1.86 -5.14 17.08
C LEU A 440 2.71 -6.19 17.86
N GLY A 441 2.88 -7.37 17.28
CA GLY A 441 3.69 -8.47 17.83
C GLY A 441 2.88 -9.61 18.45
N GLU A 442 1.55 -9.50 18.50
CA GLU A 442 0.69 -10.59 18.97
C GLU A 442 0.92 -11.85 18.12
N LYS A 443 1.23 -12.99 18.75
CA LYS A 443 1.58 -14.24 18.06
C LYS A 443 2.73 -14.10 17.04
N SER A 444 3.65 -13.15 17.27
CA SER A 444 4.71 -12.78 16.32
C SER A 444 4.22 -12.22 14.97
N LEU A 445 2.97 -11.74 14.92
CA LEU A 445 2.42 -11.03 13.77
C LEU A 445 2.65 -9.53 13.96
N TYR A 446 3.07 -8.87 12.88
CA TYR A 446 3.27 -7.43 12.81
C TYR A 446 2.56 -6.92 11.55
N MET A 447 2.29 -5.62 11.52
CA MET A 447 1.66 -4.95 10.38
C MET A 447 0.25 -5.51 10.09
N HIS A 448 -0.18 -5.39 8.84
CA HIS A 448 -1.52 -5.74 8.36
C HIS A 448 -1.44 -6.49 7.02
N GLY A 449 -2.57 -6.67 6.35
CA GLY A 449 -2.67 -7.32 5.03
C GLY A 449 -2.85 -8.84 5.04
N LEU A 450 -3.12 -9.45 6.20
CA LEU A 450 -3.45 -10.89 6.24
C LEU A 450 -4.84 -11.14 5.62
N PRO A 451 -5.04 -12.21 4.84
CA PRO A 451 -6.36 -12.55 4.33
C PRO A 451 -7.40 -12.63 5.45
N MET A 452 -8.59 -12.04 5.24
CA MET A 452 -9.66 -11.97 6.26
C MET A 452 -10.00 -13.32 6.91
N SER A 453 -9.86 -14.44 6.19
CA SER A 453 -10.12 -15.79 6.71
C SER A 453 -9.15 -16.25 7.81
N ILE A 454 -7.98 -15.62 7.91
CA ILE A 454 -6.93 -15.96 8.88
C ILE A 454 -6.42 -14.74 9.66
N ALA A 455 -6.89 -13.54 9.33
CA ALA A 455 -6.48 -12.31 9.99
C ALA A 455 -6.87 -12.32 11.48
N PRO A 456 -5.98 -11.85 12.37
CA PRO A 456 -6.32 -11.66 13.77
C PRO A 456 -7.22 -10.42 13.90
N LYS A 457 -8.04 -10.37 14.97
CA LYS A 457 -9.00 -9.29 15.21
C LYS A 457 -8.35 -7.92 15.26
N GLU A 458 -7.09 -7.86 15.68
CA GLU A 458 -6.27 -6.66 15.75
C GLU A 458 -6.12 -5.98 14.39
N GLN A 459 -6.25 -6.70 13.26
CA GLN A 459 -6.19 -6.15 11.90
C GLN A 459 -7.54 -5.71 11.33
N TYR A 460 -8.68 -6.05 11.96
CA TYR A 460 -9.98 -5.71 11.40
C TYR A 460 -10.98 -5.07 12.38
N GLU A 461 -10.77 -5.14 13.69
CA GLU A 461 -11.58 -4.40 14.67
C GLU A 461 -11.12 -2.93 14.72
N VAL A 462 -11.85 -2.05 14.04
CA VAL A 462 -11.49 -0.66 13.80
C VAL A 462 -12.36 0.32 14.58
N PRO A 463 -11.84 1.50 14.95
CA PRO A 463 -12.64 2.55 15.56
C PRO A 463 -13.56 3.19 14.52
N PHE A 464 -14.81 3.41 14.91
CA PHE A 464 -15.77 4.25 14.20
C PHE A 464 -16.38 5.23 15.20
N ILE A 465 -15.96 6.49 15.12
CA ILE A 465 -16.31 7.58 16.02
C ILE A 465 -17.14 8.62 15.25
N VAL A 466 -18.15 9.18 15.90
CA VAL A 466 -19.03 10.19 15.33
C VAL A 466 -19.19 11.33 16.32
N TRP A 467 -19.00 12.55 15.83
CA TRP A 467 -19.39 13.75 16.55
C TRP A 467 -20.65 14.34 15.91
N LEU A 468 -21.71 14.47 16.70
CA LEU A 468 -23.00 15.01 16.25
C LEU A 468 -23.50 16.05 17.25
N PRO A 469 -23.59 17.35 16.89
CA PRO A 469 -24.18 18.35 17.77
C PRO A 469 -25.63 18.02 18.16
N GLU A 470 -25.99 18.37 19.39
CA GLU A 470 -27.35 18.21 19.89
C GLU A 470 -28.36 19.01 19.04
N GLY A 471 -29.56 18.46 18.83
CA GLY A 471 -30.65 19.13 18.13
C GLY A 471 -30.58 19.11 16.60
N ILE A 472 -29.49 18.63 15.98
CA ILE A 472 -29.36 18.55 14.52
C ILE A 472 -30.05 17.28 13.96
N LYS A 473 -29.69 16.12 14.51
CA LYS A 473 -30.22 14.78 14.20
C LYS A 473 -30.15 13.89 15.43
N GLN A 474 -30.76 12.71 15.36
CA GLN A 474 -30.64 11.67 16.39
C GLN A 474 -29.84 10.47 15.86
N ILE A 475 -28.95 9.94 16.69
CA ILE A 475 -28.24 8.68 16.41
C ILE A 475 -29.13 7.49 16.76
N LYS A 476 -29.12 6.47 15.89
CA LYS A 476 -29.76 5.17 16.14
C LYS A 476 -29.00 4.43 17.23
N SER A 477 -29.72 3.71 18.09
CA SER A 477 -29.12 2.85 19.13
C SER A 477 -28.58 1.55 18.51
N LEU A 478 -27.51 1.65 17.72
CA LEU A 478 -26.83 0.52 17.08
C LEU A 478 -25.67 0.04 17.95
N LYS A 479 -25.54 -1.27 18.15
CA LYS A 479 -24.40 -1.85 18.90
C LYS A 479 -23.18 -2.10 18.02
N GLU A 480 -23.42 -2.52 16.78
CA GLU A 480 -22.39 -2.85 15.81
C GLU A 480 -22.78 -2.24 14.47
N VAL A 481 -21.80 -1.70 13.75
CA VAL A 481 -21.98 -1.11 12.41
C VAL A 481 -20.85 -1.58 11.50
N SER A 482 -21.08 -1.51 10.19
CA SER A 482 -20.09 -1.84 9.16
C SER A 482 -19.55 -0.59 8.47
N GLN A 483 -18.46 -0.73 7.70
CA GLN A 483 -17.92 0.36 6.87
C GLN A 483 -18.95 0.93 5.88
N HIS A 484 -19.86 0.11 5.35
CA HIS A 484 -20.95 0.57 4.47
C HIS A 484 -21.92 1.56 5.13
N HIS A 485 -21.94 1.64 6.46
CA HIS A 485 -22.81 2.63 7.11
C HIS A 485 -22.40 4.06 6.79
N VAL A 486 -21.12 4.29 6.47
CA VAL A 486 -20.61 5.62 6.11
C VAL A 486 -21.38 6.18 4.92
N PHE A 487 -21.52 5.40 3.84
CA PHE A 487 -22.19 5.82 2.62
C PHE A 487 -23.60 6.37 2.89
N HIS A 488 -24.45 5.55 3.53
CA HIS A 488 -25.84 5.89 3.78
C HIS A 488 -26.01 6.96 4.86
N SER A 489 -25.13 6.98 5.86
CA SER A 489 -25.14 8.02 6.90
C SER A 489 -24.81 9.39 6.33
N VAL A 490 -23.87 9.47 5.38
CA VAL A 490 -23.54 10.73 4.68
C VAL A 490 -24.72 11.19 3.84
N LEU A 491 -25.37 10.28 3.07
CA LEU A 491 -26.59 10.62 2.32
C LEU A 491 -27.69 11.17 3.24
N ASN A 492 -27.94 10.49 4.36
CA ASN A 492 -28.97 10.89 5.31
C ASN A 492 -28.66 12.26 5.95
N PHE A 493 -27.41 12.50 6.35
CA PHE A 493 -27.01 13.76 6.97
C PHE A 493 -27.15 14.93 6.00
N LEU A 494 -26.66 14.78 4.77
CA LEU A 494 -26.72 15.80 3.72
C LEU A 494 -28.12 15.94 3.08
N SER A 495 -29.12 15.17 3.54
CA SER A 495 -30.49 15.20 3.00
C SER A 495 -30.54 14.90 1.49
N ILE A 496 -29.79 13.87 1.08
CA ILE A 496 -29.77 13.37 -0.30
C ILE A 496 -30.87 12.33 -0.49
N ASP A 497 -31.78 12.59 -1.44
CA ASP A 497 -32.79 11.63 -1.88
C ASP A 497 -32.20 10.73 -2.97
N SER A 498 -32.18 9.43 -2.73
CA SER A 498 -31.56 8.48 -3.65
C SER A 498 -32.29 7.14 -3.65
N PRO A 499 -32.50 6.51 -4.83
CA PRO A 499 -33.05 5.16 -4.92
C PRO A 499 -32.19 4.07 -4.27
N ILE A 500 -30.88 4.32 -4.09
CA ILE A 500 -29.96 3.35 -3.49
C ILE A 500 -29.74 3.58 -2.00
N TYR A 501 -30.37 4.59 -1.40
CA TYR A 501 -30.30 4.83 0.04
C TYR A 501 -30.96 3.69 0.81
N ASN A 502 -30.25 3.17 1.82
CA ASN A 502 -30.74 2.14 2.73
C ASN A 502 -30.74 2.68 4.17
N GLU A 503 -31.93 2.84 4.72
CA GLU A 503 -32.13 3.38 6.07
C GLU A 503 -31.51 2.50 7.17
N GLU A 504 -31.46 1.18 6.98
CA GLU A 504 -30.85 0.23 7.93
C GLU A 504 -29.33 0.42 8.03
N LEU A 505 -28.71 0.97 6.98
CA LEU A 505 -27.29 1.27 6.93
C LEU A 505 -26.99 2.75 7.29
N SER A 506 -27.98 3.55 7.66
CA SER A 506 -27.74 4.88 8.22
C SER A 506 -27.62 4.81 9.75
N ILE A 507 -26.59 5.40 10.33
CA ILE A 507 -26.46 5.56 11.79
C ILE A 507 -27.38 6.65 12.35
N PHE A 508 -27.90 7.53 11.49
CA PHE A 508 -28.83 8.59 11.87
C PHE A 508 -30.27 8.13 11.64
N LYS A 509 -31.18 8.50 12.55
CA LYS A 509 -32.62 8.34 12.32
C LYS A 509 -33.08 9.23 11.17
N GLU A 510 -34.11 8.79 10.45
CA GLU A 510 -34.86 9.72 9.61
C GLU A 510 -35.53 10.78 10.48
N ASN A 511 -35.62 11.99 9.95
CA ASN A 511 -36.45 13.03 10.55
C ASN A 511 -37.87 12.77 10.05
N ASP A 512 -38.81 12.58 10.98
CA ASP A 512 -40.25 12.48 10.67
C ASP A 512 -40.77 13.72 9.91
#